data_AF-A0A357NF52-F1
#
_entry.id   AF-A0A357NF52-F1
#
_cell.length_a   1.000
_cell.length_b   1.000
_cell.length_c   1.000
_cell.angle_alpha   90.00
_cell.angle_beta   90.00
_cell.angle_gamma   90.00
#
_symmetry.space_group_name_H-M   'P 1'
#
loop_
_entity.id
_entity.type
_entity.pdbx_description
1 polymer ?
#
loop_
_entity_poly.entity_id
_entity_poly.type
_entity_poly.pdbx_seq_one_letter_code
_entity_poly.pdbx_strand_id
1 'polypeptide(L)'
;MQNKRLWTIVICLFVLALLSGAPVSAAEKVAVAVNQSRILTFTGVSQVAVANPDIADVSVVSGSEIILIGKAPGMTTLHIWSLTGRQSFLVEVGTDDTNIANAIRETLGYKDIRVSKINNNIILEGTVNDQY
;
A
#
# COMPACT_ATOMS: atom_id res chain seq x y z
N MET A 1 22.83 -55.62 -2.73
CA MET A 1 22.96 -54.49 -1.77
C MET A 1 22.76 -53.10 -2.40
N GLN A 2 22.42 -52.98 -3.70
CA GLN A 2 22.26 -51.71 -4.44
C GLN A 2 20.87 -51.05 -4.29
N ASN A 3 19.85 -51.83 -3.94
CA ASN A 3 18.44 -51.45 -4.01
C ASN A 3 18.03 -50.52 -2.85
N LYS A 4 18.71 -50.63 -1.70
CA LYS A 4 18.47 -49.77 -0.53
C LYS A 4 18.95 -48.34 -0.74
N ARG A 5 20.05 -48.14 -1.49
CA ARG A 5 20.59 -46.81 -1.82
C ARG A 5 19.69 -46.04 -2.79
N LEU A 6 19.02 -46.74 -3.70
CA LEU A 6 18.06 -46.12 -4.64
C LEU A 6 16.82 -45.58 -3.90
N TRP A 7 16.32 -46.33 -2.92
CA TRP A 7 15.15 -45.92 -2.13
C TRP A 7 15.44 -44.73 -1.21
N THR A 8 16.64 -44.65 -0.64
CA THR A 8 17.06 -43.50 0.19
C THR A 8 17.11 -42.20 -0.64
N ILE A 9 17.53 -42.27 -1.90
CA ILE A 9 17.58 -41.08 -2.78
C ILE A 9 16.16 -40.60 -3.12
N VAL A 10 15.23 -41.52 -3.39
CA VAL A 10 13.83 -41.18 -3.70
C VAL A 10 13.12 -40.54 -2.49
N ILE A 11 13.35 -41.04 -1.27
CA ILE A 11 12.78 -40.45 -0.06
C ILE A 11 13.36 -39.04 0.18
N CYS A 12 14.65 -38.84 -0.03
CA CYS A 12 15.28 -37.53 0.17
C CYS A 12 14.76 -36.48 -0.83
N LEU A 13 14.50 -36.89 -2.08
CA LEU A 13 13.92 -36.03 -3.11
C LEU A 13 12.44 -35.69 -2.82
N PHE A 14 11.70 -36.63 -2.22
CA PHE A 14 10.32 -36.40 -1.78
C PHE A 14 10.24 -35.45 -0.58
N VAL A 15 11.20 -35.53 0.36
CA VAL A 15 11.28 -34.62 1.51
C VAL A 15 11.72 -33.21 1.10
N LEU A 16 12.58 -33.07 0.09
CA LEU A 16 13.02 -31.76 -0.40
C LEU A 16 11.90 -30.98 -1.10
N ALA A 17 10.94 -31.68 -1.74
CA ALA A 17 9.77 -31.04 -2.36
C ALA A 17 8.80 -30.42 -1.34
N LEU A 18 8.76 -30.94 -0.11
CA LEU A 18 7.90 -30.46 0.97
C LEU A 18 8.39 -29.17 1.65
N LEU A 19 9.62 -28.71 1.35
CA LEU A 19 10.15 -27.43 1.83
C LEU A 19 9.97 -26.26 0.84
N SER A 20 9.10 -26.45 -0.16
CA SER A 20 8.71 -25.38 -1.09
C SER A 20 7.88 -24.33 -0.34
N GLY A 21 8.53 -23.39 0.34
CA GLY A 21 7.88 -22.23 0.96
C GLY A 21 7.16 -21.44 -0.13
N ALA A 22 5.84 -21.41 -0.08
CA ALA A 22 5.05 -20.59 -1.00
C ALA A 22 5.50 -19.13 -0.87
N PRO A 23 5.68 -18.39 -1.99
CA PRO A 23 5.97 -16.97 -1.92
C PRO A 23 4.81 -16.27 -1.22
N VAL A 24 5.06 -15.72 -0.04
CA VAL A 24 4.16 -14.76 0.60
C VAL A 24 4.18 -13.52 -0.28
N SER A 25 3.15 -13.35 -1.11
CA SER A 25 2.95 -12.10 -1.85
C SER A 25 2.74 -10.99 -0.83
N ALA A 26 3.66 -10.03 -0.82
CA ALA A 26 3.46 -8.78 -0.10
C ALA A 26 2.19 -8.12 -0.64
N ALA A 27 1.26 -7.77 0.25
CA ALA A 27 0.07 -7.01 -0.13
C ALA A 27 0.51 -5.71 -0.80
N GLU A 28 0.03 -5.50 -2.02
CA GLU A 28 0.32 -4.29 -2.79
C GLU A 28 -0.24 -3.07 -2.05
N LYS A 29 0.57 -2.01 -1.93
CA LYS A 29 0.21 -0.81 -1.17
C LYS A 29 -0.46 0.21 -2.06
N VAL A 30 -1.59 0.77 -1.60
CA VAL A 30 -2.33 1.83 -2.27
C VAL A 30 -2.44 3.02 -1.33
N ALA A 31 -1.83 4.15 -1.69
CA ALA A 31 -1.97 5.40 -0.97
C ALA A 31 -3.15 6.23 -1.50
N VAL A 32 -3.89 6.86 -0.59
CA VAL A 32 -4.96 7.84 -0.87
C VAL A 32 -4.90 8.96 0.19
N ALA A 33 -5.22 10.20 -0.18
CA ALA A 33 -5.30 11.28 0.79
C ALA A 33 -6.69 11.34 1.45
N VAL A 34 -6.76 11.83 2.69
CA VAL A 34 -8.04 12.13 3.34
C VAL A 34 -8.87 13.09 2.47
N ASN A 35 -10.17 12.82 2.36
CA ASN A 35 -11.12 13.54 1.51
C ASN A 35 -10.81 13.48 0.01
N GLN A 36 -9.91 12.60 -0.43
CA GLN A 36 -9.64 12.34 -1.84
C GLN A 36 -10.07 10.93 -2.24
N SER A 37 -10.22 10.73 -3.55
CA SER A 37 -10.58 9.44 -4.13
C SER A 37 -9.61 9.01 -5.21
N ARG A 38 -9.42 7.71 -5.36
CA ARG A 38 -8.61 7.09 -6.41
C ARG A 38 -9.41 6.03 -7.15
N ILE A 39 -9.37 6.07 -8.47
CA ILE A 39 -9.97 5.04 -9.33
C ILE A 39 -8.94 3.93 -9.53
N LEU A 40 -9.37 2.69 -9.36
CA LEU A 40 -8.58 1.49 -9.63
C LEU A 40 -9.34 0.64 -10.66
N THR A 41 -8.61 0.14 -11.67
CA THR A 41 -9.19 -0.60 -12.78
C THR A 41 -8.84 -2.09 -12.67
N PHE A 42 -9.83 -2.95 -12.85
CA PHE A 42 -9.73 -4.40 -12.78
C PHE A 42 -10.59 -5.04 -13.87
N THR A 43 -10.41 -6.33 -14.12
CA THR A 43 -11.22 -7.08 -15.09
C THR A 43 -12.31 -7.87 -14.39
N GLY A 44 -13.57 -7.45 -14.52
CA GLY A 44 -14.75 -8.18 -14.02
C GLY A 44 -14.83 -8.23 -12.50
N VAL A 45 -14.89 -7.06 -11.85
CA VAL A 45 -15.11 -6.90 -10.42
C VAL A 45 -16.48 -7.45 -10.04
N SER A 46 -16.49 -8.40 -9.11
CA SER A 46 -17.71 -8.97 -8.54
C SER A 46 -18.02 -8.41 -7.15
N GLN A 47 -16.99 -8.15 -6.35
CA GLN A 47 -17.16 -7.67 -4.99
C GLN A 47 -15.93 -6.89 -4.51
N VAL A 48 -16.16 -5.94 -3.60
CA VAL A 48 -15.14 -5.19 -2.88
C VAL A 48 -15.49 -5.13 -1.40
N ALA A 49 -14.47 -5.07 -0.54
CA ALA A 49 -14.66 -4.87 0.90
C ALA A 49 -13.45 -4.13 1.50
N VAL A 50 -13.70 -3.20 2.41
CA VAL A 50 -12.66 -2.56 3.23
C VAL A 50 -12.79 -3.06 4.67
N ALA A 51 -11.65 -3.39 5.29
CA ALA A 51 -11.61 -3.92 6.65
C ALA A 51 -12.14 -2.93 7.71
N ASN A 52 -11.85 -1.64 7.52
CA ASN A 52 -12.34 -0.55 8.36
C ASN A 52 -12.93 0.59 7.50
N PRO A 53 -14.27 0.73 7.44
CA PRO A 53 -14.96 1.76 6.66
C PRO A 53 -14.87 3.18 7.25
N ASP A 54 -14.36 3.34 8.48
CA ASP A 54 -14.11 4.66 9.08
C ASP A 54 -12.82 5.28 8.52
N ILE A 55 -11.86 4.45 8.10
CA ILE A 55 -10.57 4.87 7.53
C ILE A 55 -10.70 5.12 6.02
N ALA A 56 -11.24 4.16 5.28
CA ALA A 56 -11.45 4.29 3.83
C ALA A 56 -12.75 3.60 3.41
N ASP A 57 -13.35 4.08 2.34
CA ASP A 57 -14.55 3.48 1.76
C ASP A 57 -14.29 3.11 0.29
N VAL A 58 -15.07 2.16 -0.23
CA VAL A 58 -14.92 1.69 -1.61
C VAL A 58 -16.28 1.49 -2.25
N SER A 59 -16.40 1.90 -3.50
CA SER A 59 -17.60 1.65 -4.31
C SER A 59 -17.23 1.14 -5.69
N VAL A 60 -18.07 0.27 -6.24
CA VAL A 60 -17.92 -0.24 -7.60
C VAL A 60 -18.60 0.75 -8.54
N VAL A 61 -17.82 1.38 -9.41
CA VAL A 61 -18.32 2.32 -10.42
C VAL A 61 -18.85 1.56 -11.62
N SER A 62 -18.12 0.53 -12.05
CA SER A 62 -18.48 -0.35 -13.15
C SER A 62 -17.89 -1.75 -12.91
N GLY A 63 -18.27 -2.73 -13.74
CA GLY A 63 -17.68 -4.08 -13.66
C GLY A 63 -16.15 -4.11 -13.89
N SER A 64 -15.51 -2.99 -14.22
CA SER A 64 -14.08 -2.87 -14.39
C SER A 64 -13.43 -1.76 -13.55
N GLU A 65 -14.20 -0.96 -12.83
CA GLU A 65 -13.67 0.21 -12.12
C GLU A 65 -14.24 0.30 -10.71
N ILE A 66 -13.36 0.57 -9.76
CA ILE A 66 -13.73 0.84 -8.39
C ILE A 66 -13.16 2.21 -7.98
N ILE A 67 -13.89 2.89 -7.11
CA ILE A 67 -13.44 4.13 -6.50
C ILE A 67 -13.13 3.87 -5.03
N LEU A 68 -11.90 4.16 -4.63
CA LEU A 68 -11.43 4.12 -3.25
C LEU A 68 -11.41 5.54 -2.69
N ILE A 69 -12.02 5.76 -1.53
CA ILE A 69 -12.18 7.08 -0.91
C ILE A 69 -11.47 7.07 0.45
N GLY A 70 -10.53 7.99 0.67
CA GLY A 70 -9.90 8.18 1.98
C GLY A 70 -10.80 9.01 2.90
N LYS A 71 -11.20 8.47 4.05
CA LYS A 71 -12.09 9.15 5.01
C LYS A 71 -11.34 9.69 6.22
N ALA A 72 -10.47 8.89 6.83
CA ALA A 72 -9.69 9.28 7.99
C ALA A 72 -8.24 8.75 7.90
N PRO A 73 -7.26 9.45 8.49
CA PRO A 73 -5.87 9.01 8.46
C PRO A 73 -5.71 7.64 9.11
N GLY A 74 -4.91 6.77 8.49
CA GLY A 74 -4.63 5.44 9.03
C GLY A 74 -4.36 4.40 7.95
N MET A 75 -4.31 3.13 8.38
CA MET A 75 -4.12 1.99 7.48
C MET A 75 -5.31 1.04 7.57
N THR A 76 -5.77 0.56 6.43
CA THR A 76 -6.84 -0.44 6.32
C THR A 76 -6.54 -1.41 5.18
N THR A 77 -7.28 -2.49 5.08
CA THR A 77 -7.09 -3.49 4.01
C THR A 77 -8.28 -3.44 3.06
N LEU A 78 -8.00 -3.33 1.76
CA LEU A 78 -8.99 -3.45 0.70
C LEU A 78 -8.90 -4.86 0.10
N HIS A 79 -10.03 -5.56 0.06
CA HIS A 79 -10.19 -6.83 -0.62
C HIS A 79 -11.01 -6.64 -1.89
N ILE A 80 -10.55 -7.23 -2.98
CA ILE A 80 -11.20 -7.16 -4.29
C ILE A 80 -11.36 -8.58 -4.81
N TRP A 81 -12.57 -8.90 -5.24
CA TRP A 81 -12.88 -10.12 -5.98
C TRP A 81 -13.19 -9.73 -7.41
N SER A 82 -12.45 -10.33 -8.34
CA SER A 82 -12.60 -10.11 -9.78
C SER A 82 -12.45 -11.44 -10.53
N LEU A 83 -12.54 -11.40 -11.86
CA LEU A 83 -12.31 -12.59 -12.70
C LEU A 83 -10.87 -13.13 -12.59
N THR A 84 -9.91 -12.30 -12.17
CA THR A 84 -8.52 -12.72 -11.96
C THR A 84 -8.31 -13.39 -10.59
N GLY A 85 -9.32 -13.36 -9.71
CA GLY A 85 -9.29 -13.96 -8.39
C GLY A 85 -9.48 -12.94 -7.26
N ARG A 86 -9.02 -13.31 -6.05
CA ARG A 86 -9.05 -12.43 -4.87
C ARG A 86 -7.72 -11.73 -4.72
N GLN A 87 -7.74 -10.40 -4.68
CA GLN A 87 -6.58 -9.57 -4.39
C GLN A 87 -6.80 -8.80 -3.09
N SER A 88 -5.72 -8.54 -2.37
CA SER A 88 -5.75 -7.74 -1.13
C SER A 88 -4.69 -6.66 -1.19
N PHE A 89 -5.10 -5.44 -0.88
CA PHE A 89 -4.28 -4.24 -0.93
C PHE A 89 -4.23 -3.61 0.45
N LEU A 90 -3.05 -3.13 0.84
CA LEU A 90 -2.90 -2.31 2.03
C LEU A 90 -3.17 -0.86 1.65
N VAL A 91 -4.27 -0.31 2.16
CA VAL A 91 -4.66 1.08 1.92
C VAL A 91 -4.07 1.96 3.01
N GLU A 92 -3.26 2.92 2.61
CA GLU A 92 -2.71 3.95 3.48
C GLU A 92 -3.43 5.26 3.19
N VAL A 93 -4.18 5.76 4.17
CA VAL A 93 -4.84 7.05 4.10
C VAL A 93 -3.95 8.08 4.79
N GLY A 94 -3.26 8.86 3.98
CA GLY A 94 -2.40 9.94 4.44
C GLY A 94 -3.21 11.21 4.72
N THR A 95 -2.82 11.96 5.74
CA THR A 95 -3.14 13.39 5.78
C THR A 95 -2.54 14.05 4.54
N ASP A 96 -3.21 15.05 3.97
CA ASP A 96 -2.79 15.73 2.74
C ASP A 96 -1.55 16.63 3.00
N ASP A 97 -0.42 15.96 3.27
CA ASP A 97 0.76 16.53 3.93
C ASP A 97 1.68 17.25 2.97
N THR A 98 1.56 16.90 1.69
CA THR A 98 2.23 17.60 0.59
C THR A 98 1.76 19.05 0.49
N ASN A 99 0.47 19.31 0.75
CA ASN A 99 -0.06 20.67 0.72
C ASN A 99 0.49 21.52 1.87
N ILE A 100 0.63 20.95 3.08
CA ILE A 100 1.19 21.68 4.22
C ILE A 100 2.68 21.97 4.00
N ALA A 101 3.46 20.99 3.56
CA ALA A 101 4.88 21.18 3.30
C ALA A 101 5.13 22.24 2.21
N ASN A 102 4.34 22.20 1.13
CA ASN A 102 4.41 23.19 0.05
C ASN A 102 3.94 24.58 0.50
N ALA A 103 2.82 24.68 1.24
CA ALA A 103 2.32 25.94 1.77
C ALA A 103 3.30 26.60 2.74
N ILE A 104 3.97 25.80 3.58
CA ILE A 104 5.03 26.29 4.47
C ILE A 104 6.21 26.82 3.65
N ARG A 105 6.65 26.10 2.62
CA ARG A 105 7.73 26.54 1.73
C ARG A 105 7.40 27.85 1.01
N GLU A 106 6.16 27.99 0.55
CA GLU A 106 5.67 29.19 -0.14
C GLU A 106 5.54 30.39 0.82
N THR A 107 5.04 30.15 2.04
CA THR A 107 4.92 31.19 3.08
C THR A 107 6.27 31.67 3.60
N LEU A 108 7.22 30.74 3.78
CA LEU A 108 8.55 31.06 4.31
C LEU A 108 9.45 31.72 3.25
N GLY A 109 9.21 31.49 1.96
CA GLY A 109 9.99 32.12 0.88
C GLY A 109 11.45 31.67 0.78
N TYR A 110 11.92 30.78 1.66
CA TYR A 110 13.28 30.27 1.63
C TYR A 110 13.39 29.06 0.70
N LYS A 111 14.19 29.22 -0.36
CA LYS A 111 14.43 28.16 -1.36
C LYS A 111 15.30 27.02 -0.85
N ASP A 112 16.13 27.30 0.17
CA ASP A 112 17.13 26.37 0.70
C ASP A 112 16.64 25.55 1.91
N ILE A 113 15.36 25.67 2.27
CA ILE A 113 14.74 24.86 3.33
C ILE A 113 13.99 23.69 2.69
N ARG A 114 14.39 22.48 3.08
CA ARG A 114 13.67 21.25 2.83
C ARG A 114 12.62 21.06 3.92
N VAL A 115 11.37 20.89 3.51
CA VAL A 115 10.25 20.58 4.40
C VAL A 115 9.82 19.15 4.13
N SER A 116 9.84 18.31 5.15
CA SER A 116 9.29 16.96 5.10
C SER A 116 8.38 16.75 6.29
N LYS A 117 7.24 16.06 6.09
CA LYS A 117 6.38 15.64 7.20
C LYS A 117 6.62 14.16 7.45
N ILE A 118 6.83 13.81 8.71
CA ILE A 118 6.97 12.42 9.17
C ILE A 118 5.92 12.22 10.27
N ASN A 119 4.93 11.37 9.99
CA ASN A 119 3.76 11.17 10.85
C ASN A 119 3.05 12.51 11.13
N ASN A 120 3.01 12.95 12.40
CA ASN A 120 2.45 14.23 12.84
C ASN A 120 3.49 15.35 12.98
N ASN A 121 4.77 15.08 12.72
CA ASN A 121 5.84 16.06 12.89
C ASN A 121 6.24 16.67 11.55
N ILE A 122 6.46 17.99 11.54
CA ILE A 122 7.05 18.69 10.40
C ILE A 122 8.54 18.87 10.70
N ILE A 123 9.38 18.35 9.82
CA ILE A 123 10.82 18.55 9.86
C ILE A 123 11.17 19.61 8.82
N LEU A 124 11.79 20.68 9.32
CA LEU A 124 12.38 21.74 8.50
C LEU A 124 13.89 21.59 8.62
N GLU A 125 14.56 21.43 7.49
CA GLU A 125 16.02 21.29 7.43
C GLU A 125 16.57 22.19 6.34
N GLY A 126 17.57 23.00 6.66
CA GLY A 126 18.19 23.91 5.71
C GLY A 126 18.93 25.04 6.40
N THR A 127 19.45 25.94 5.58
CA THR A 127 20.17 27.12 6.03
C THR A 127 19.34 28.35 5.70
N VAL A 128 19.21 29.28 6.64
CA VAL A 128 18.63 30.60 6.42
C VAL A 128 19.72 31.65 6.52
N ASN A 129 19.66 32.66 5.67
CA ASN A 129 20.51 33.83 5.83
C ASN A 129 19.92 34.69 6.95
N ASP A 130 20.77 35.04 7.92
CA ASP A 130 20.40 35.99 8.96
C ASP A 130 20.08 37.35 8.32
N GLN A 131 19.00 38.00 8.78
CA GLN A 131 18.54 39.28 8.21
C GLN A 131 19.00 40.50 9.04
N TYR A 132 20.01 40.33 9.88
CA TYR A 132 20.63 41.40 10.66
C TYR A 132 21.98 41.85 10.10
#